data_AF-A0AAV9ZD51-F1
#
_entry.id   AF-A0AAV9ZD51-F1
#
_cell.length_a   1.000
_cell.length_b   1.000
_cell.length_c   1.000
_cell.angle_alpha   90.00
_cell.angle_beta   90.00
_cell.angle_gamma   90.00
#
_symmetry.space_group_name_H-M   'P 1'
#
loop_
_entity.id
_entity.type
_entity.pdbx_description
1 polymer ?
#
loop_
_entity_poly.entity_id
_entity_poly.type
_entity_poly.pdbx_seq_one_letter_code
_entity_poly.pdbx_strand_id
1 'polypeptide(L)'
;MLDLLEADRAFVAENEAQILDLEAQITARQRWIDLLRDAQRAAKQRLSSYKYPVLTLPNEILGEIFMHFLPPYPDPPPLVGNLSPICLTHVCRRWRDVACKTPSLWRAIELHPSVHRLSNLGETLSLIAKWSARSGHSPLSIRMECRRQFDPISIFTSLIPHRARWEHLNLNFGSGSYIQTLDIDRPMPLLRSLTLTVWDAVGTPLPLLEVPLLRTVVINDQGSPSLVLPWSQLTSLTLRRTHPGACLSILREASQLLECRLHLWSQRTPLGGGAVVLPRLESLVFERDSEVCREFFESLVTPALRRLELPEAFLRPHDVETLKAYISKSGCTLQSLRVTALASLIQQILYRMAFRSIPTITFCE
;
A
#
# COMPACT_ATOMS: atom_id res chain seq x y z
N MET A 1 -36.71 42.49 84.45
CA MET A 1 -35.25 42.74 84.59
C MET A 1 -34.50 41.44 84.86
N LEU A 2 -34.99 40.57 85.75
CA LEU A 2 -34.47 39.20 85.92
C LEU A 2 -34.66 38.33 84.65
N ASP A 3 -35.83 38.37 84.00
CA ASP A 3 -36.09 37.58 82.77
C ASP A 3 -35.22 37.97 81.56
N LEU A 4 -34.81 39.25 81.48
CA LEU A 4 -33.91 39.75 80.43
C LEU A 4 -32.47 39.27 80.63
N LEU A 5 -32.02 39.20 81.89
CA LEU A 5 -30.69 38.68 82.25
C LEU A 5 -30.59 37.16 82.08
N GLU A 6 -31.68 36.42 82.26
CA GLU A 6 -31.71 34.98 82.00
C GLU A 6 -31.75 34.66 80.50
N ALA A 7 -32.50 35.43 79.71
CA ALA A 7 -32.52 35.30 78.26
C ALA A 7 -31.15 35.58 77.62
N ASP A 8 -30.44 36.62 78.07
CA ASP A 8 -29.09 36.95 77.60
C ASP A 8 -28.08 35.84 77.98
N ARG A 9 -28.19 35.25 79.18
CA ARG A 9 -27.32 34.13 79.60
C ARG A 9 -27.57 32.86 78.81
N ALA A 10 -28.84 32.54 78.52
CA ALA A 10 -29.19 31.39 77.69
C ALA A 10 -28.66 31.54 76.26
N PHE A 11 -28.78 32.74 75.68
CA PHE A 11 -28.24 33.06 74.36
C PHE A 11 -26.72 32.94 74.31
N VAL A 12 -26.00 33.44 75.32
CA VAL A 12 -24.54 33.31 75.41
C VAL A 12 -24.13 31.83 75.52
N ALA A 13 -24.77 31.05 76.39
CA ALA A 13 -24.46 29.63 76.57
C ALA A 13 -24.73 28.80 75.31
N GLU A 14 -25.80 29.11 74.57
CA GLU A 14 -26.12 28.45 73.29
C GLU A 14 -25.05 28.74 72.22
N ASN A 15 -24.62 30.00 72.10
CA ASN A 15 -23.56 30.38 71.16
C ASN A 15 -22.20 29.78 71.56
N GLU A 16 -21.86 29.72 72.85
CA GLU A 16 -20.64 29.05 73.34
C GLU A 16 -20.64 27.55 73.01
N ALA A 17 -21.77 26.87 73.21
CA ALA A 17 -21.92 25.47 72.83
C ALA A 17 -21.81 25.27 71.31
N GLN A 18 -22.38 26.19 70.52
CA GLN A 18 -22.28 26.16 69.06
C GLN A 18 -20.85 26.42 68.57
N ILE A 19 -20.11 27.33 69.20
CA ILE A 19 -18.69 27.58 68.89
C ILE A 19 -17.88 26.31 69.18
N LEU A 20 -18.08 25.67 70.33
CA LEU A 20 -17.35 24.47 70.72
C LEU A 20 -17.60 23.30 69.74
N ASP A 21 -18.85 23.14 69.28
CA ASP A 21 -19.19 22.15 68.25
C ASP A 21 -18.53 22.47 66.90
N LEU A 22 -18.56 23.74 66.47
CA LEU A 22 -17.89 24.17 65.24
C LEU A 22 -16.37 23.96 65.30
N GLU A 23 -15.73 24.22 66.44
CA GLU A 23 -14.29 23.96 66.64
C GLU A 23 -13.96 22.46 66.56
N ALA A 24 -14.82 21.61 67.13
CA ALA A 24 -14.68 20.16 67.03
C ALA A 24 -14.83 19.69 65.56
N GLN A 25 -15.81 20.23 64.82
CA GLN A 25 -16.00 19.95 63.40
C GLN A 25 -14.82 20.44 62.54
N ILE A 26 -14.28 21.63 62.81
CA ILE A 26 -13.09 22.17 62.14
C ILE A 26 -11.90 21.22 62.37
N THR A 27 -11.67 20.81 63.61
CA THR A 27 -10.57 19.92 63.98
C THR A 27 -10.69 18.55 63.28
N ALA A 28 -11.89 17.98 63.27
CA ALA A 28 -12.17 16.71 62.59
C ALA A 28 -11.94 16.81 61.07
N ARG A 29 -12.43 17.89 60.44
CA ARG A 29 -12.20 18.15 59.00
C ARG A 29 -10.72 18.39 58.70
N GLN A 30 -9.99 19.07 59.58
CA GLN A 30 -8.56 19.31 59.41
C GLN A 30 -7.77 17.99 59.41
N ARG A 31 -8.07 17.09 60.36
CA ARG A 31 -7.50 15.73 60.36
C ARG A 31 -7.82 14.96 59.09
N TRP A 32 -9.04 15.08 58.58
CA TRP A 32 -9.43 14.44 57.33
C TRP A 32 -8.67 14.99 56.12
N ILE A 33 -8.46 16.30 56.05
CA ILE A 33 -7.64 16.95 55.01
C ILE A 33 -6.20 16.44 55.07
N ASP A 34 -5.62 16.32 56.26
CA ASP A 34 -4.25 15.85 56.43
C ASP A 34 -4.10 14.37 56.00
N LEU A 35 -5.06 13.51 56.35
CA LEU A 35 -5.11 12.13 55.86
C LEU A 35 -5.18 12.05 54.33
N LEU A 36 -6.02 12.88 53.70
CA LEU A 36 -6.13 12.92 52.24
C LEU A 36 -4.83 13.43 51.59
N ARG A 37 -4.14 14.40 52.21
CA ARG A 37 -2.83 14.89 51.74
C ARG A 37 -1.77 13.80 51.84
N ASP A 38 -1.77 13.00 52.90
CA ASP A 38 -0.86 11.87 53.07
C ASP A 38 -1.11 10.78 52.02
N ALA A 39 -2.38 10.41 51.84
CA ALA A 39 -2.77 9.47 50.79
C ALA A 39 -2.37 9.98 49.39
N GLN A 40 -2.54 11.28 49.12
CA GLN A 40 -2.10 11.91 47.87
C GLN A 40 -0.58 11.84 47.70
N ARG A 41 0.20 12.11 48.75
CA ARG A 41 1.68 12.01 48.72
C ARG A 41 2.13 10.58 48.44
N ALA A 42 1.54 9.60 49.12
CA ALA A 42 1.84 8.18 48.90
C ALA A 42 1.46 7.73 47.48
N ALA A 43 0.35 8.21 46.92
CA ALA A 43 -0.04 7.94 45.54
C ALA A 43 0.96 8.54 44.53
N LYS A 44 1.37 9.81 44.73
CA LYS A 44 2.40 10.47 43.91
C LYS A 44 3.73 9.72 43.94
N GLN A 45 4.17 9.25 45.12
CA GLN A 45 5.39 8.45 45.25
C GLN A 45 5.31 7.12 44.48
N ARG A 46 4.19 6.39 44.59
CA ARG A 46 3.96 5.15 43.83
C ARG A 46 4.06 5.40 42.33
N LEU A 47 3.38 6.42 41.83
CA LEU A 47 3.46 6.84 40.42
C LEU A 47 4.88 7.20 39.99
N SER A 48 5.65 7.94 40.80
CA SER A 48 7.04 8.29 40.46
C SER A 48 7.98 7.09 40.46
N SER A 49 7.70 6.06 41.26
CA SER A 49 8.50 4.83 41.31
C SER A 49 8.20 3.87 40.16
N TYR A 50 7.04 4.01 39.51
CA TYR A 50 6.61 3.13 38.43
C TYR A 50 7.40 3.43 37.16
N LYS A 51 8.27 2.50 36.77
CA LYS A 51 9.00 2.58 35.50
C LYS A 51 8.07 2.13 34.39
N TYR A 52 7.66 3.05 33.53
CA TYR A 52 6.97 2.71 32.29
C TYR A 52 7.98 2.03 31.35
N PRO A 53 7.87 0.70 31.09
CA PRO A 53 8.92 -0.05 30.40
C PRO A 53 9.25 0.52 29.01
N VAL A 54 8.22 0.98 28.29
CA VAL A 54 8.37 1.61 26.97
C VAL A 54 9.14 2.94 27.00
N LEU A 55 9.15 3.64 28.14
CA LEU A 55 9.92 4.87 28.33
C LEU A 55 11.36 4.61 28.77
N THR A 56 11.74 3.35 28.99
CA THR A 56 13.10 2.94 29.38
C THR A 56 13.87 2.23 28.28
N LEU A 57 13.19 1.82 27.19
CA LEU A 57 13.83 1.21 26.03
C LEU A 57 14.85 2.16 25.41
N PRO A 58 15.96 1.69 24.81
CA PRO A 58 16.83 2.50 23.95
C PRO A 58 16.08 3.08 22.74
N ASN A 59 16.61 4.14 22.14
CA ASN A 59 15.96 4.80 21.01
C ASN A 59 15.90 3.89 19.76
N GLU A 60 16.89 3.03 19.60
CA GLU A 60 17.02 2.07 18.51
C GLU A 60 15.89 1.03 18.59
N ILE A 61 15.69 0.45 19.77
CA ILE A 61 14.61 -0.52 20.00
C ILE A 61 13.24 0.14 19.83
N LEU A 62 13.09 1.38 20.28
CA LEU A 62 11.85 2.12 20.06
C LEU A 62 11.61 2.40 18.56
N GLY A 63 12.66 2.70 17.80
CA GLY A 63 12.60 2.84 16.34
C GLY A 63 12.19 1.55 15.64
N GLU A 64 12.72 0.39 16.05
CA GLU A 64 12.31 -0.91 15.51
C GLU A 64 10.84 -1.22 15.83
N ILE A 65 10.39 -0.94 17.05
CA ILE A 65 8.96 -1.07 17.40
C ILE A 65 8.09 -0.18 16.50
N PHE A 66 8.53 1.04 16.20
CA PHE A 66 7.83 1.94 15.29
C PHE A 66 7.76 1.41 13.86
N MET A 67 8.80 0.71 13.38
CA MET A 67 8.78 0.08 12.06
C MET A 67 7.72 -1.02 11.98
N HIS A 68 7.52 -1.78 13.06
CA HIS A 68 6.46 -2.81 13.14
C HIS A 68 5.03 -2.24 13.26
N PHE A 69 4.88 -0.96 13.58
CA PHE A 69 3.58 -0.27 13.54
C PHE A 69 3.14 0.06 12.11
N LEU A 70 4.07 0.18 11.17
CA LEU A 70 3.78 0.53 9.78
C LEU A 70 3.54 -0.72 8.92
N PRO A 71 2.88 -0.58 7.75
CA PRO A 71 2.85 -1.63 6.76
C PRO A 71 4.28 -2.06 6.37
N PRO A 72 4.50 -3.35 6.07
CA PRO A 72 5.81 -3.82 5.60
C PRO A 72 6.21 -3.09 4.31
N TYR A 73 7.44 -2.56 4.28
CA TYR A 73 7.99 -1.98 3.05
C TYR A 73 7.99 -3.01 1.90
N PRO A 74 7.60 -2.65 0.66
CA PRO A 74 7.40 -1.29 0.14
C PRO A 74 5.98 -0.74 0.28
N ASP A 75 5.07 -1.41 0.98
CA ASP A 75 3.71 -0.90 1.15
C ASP A 75 3.71 0.42 1.94
N PRO A 76 3.18 1.50 1.35
CA PRO A 76 3.24 2.80 1.98
C PRO A 76 2.13 3.00 3.03
N PRO A 77 2.43 3.60 4.19
CA PRO A 77 1.40 4.07 5.11
C PRO A 77 0.67 5.30 4.55
N PRO A 78 -0.56 5.57 5.02
CA PRO A 78 -1.28 6.78 4.65
C PRO A 78 -0.56 8.04 5.16
N LEU A 79 -0.67 9.14 4.39
CA LEU A 79 -0.15 10.45 4.81
C LEU A 79 -0.66 10.85 6.21
N VAL A 80 -1.94 10.63 6.50
CA VAL A 80 -2.58 10.96 7.79
C VAL A 80 -3.56 9.87 8.24
N GLY A 81 -3.68 9.69 9.56
CA GLY A 81 -4.64 8.77 10.17
C GLY A 81 -3.98 7.51 10.72
N ASN A 82 -4.77 6.44 10.88
CA ASN A 82 -4.29 5.19 11.43
C ASN A 82 -3.11 4.63 10.60
N LEU A 83 -2.14 4.01 11.26
CA LEU A 83 -0.89 3.51 10.65
C LEU A 83 0.02 4.57 10.02
N SER A 84 -0.27 5.87 10.16
CA SER A 84 0.65 6.93 9.74
C SER A 84 1.76 7.11 10.79
N PRO A 85 3.05 7.22 10.38
CA PRO A 85 4.16 7.54 11.28
C PRO A 85 3.99 8.90 11.97
N ILE A 86 3.13 9.78 11.44
CA ILE A 86 2.77 11.04 12.10
C ILE A 86 2.17 10.78 13.48
N CYS A 87 1.35 9.74 13.66
CA CYS A 87 0.76 9.41 14.97
C CYS A 87 1.83 9.21 16.06
N LEU A 88 2.95 8.59 15.70
CA LEU A 88 4.08 8.37 16.62
C LEU A 88 4.69 9.69 17.09
N THR A 89 4.62 10.75 16.27
CA THR A 89 5.10 12.09 16.62
C THR A 89 4.19 12.87 17.57
N HIS A 90 2.98 12.36 17.83
CA HIS A 90 1.99 13.01 18.70
C HIS A 90 1.85 12.36 20.08
N VAL A 91 2.51 11.21 20.35
CA VAL A 91 2.41 10.50 21.64
C VAL A 91 3.11 11.26 22.77
N CYS A 92 4.43 11.50 22.64
CA CYS A 92 5.21 12.28 23.60
C CYS A 92 6.43 12.90 22.92
N ARG A 93 7.16 13.80 23.63
CA ARG A 93 8.37 14.45 23.09
C ARG A 93 9.43 13.44 22.64
N ARG A 94 9.68 12.43 23.47
CA ARG A 94 10.68 11.40 23.17
C ARG A 94 10.34 10.61 21.89
N TRP A 95 9.08 10.20 21.75
CA TRP A 95 8.64 9.47 20.55
C TRP A 95 8.72 10.32 19.30
N ARG A 96 8.37 11.61 19.41
CA ARG A 96 8.56 12.58 18.33
C ARG A 96 10.01 12.66 17.89
N ASP A 97 10.94 12.78 18.83
CA ASP A 97 12.37 12.92 18.52
C ASP A 97 12.91 11.66 17.84
N VAL A 98 12.56 10.47 18.36
CA VAL A 98 12.94 9.19 17.76
C VAL A 98 12.32 9.04 16.38
N ALA A 99 11.01 9.22 16.24
CA ALA A 99 10.33 9.10 14.95
C ALA A 99 10.89 10.06 13.91
N CYS A 100 11.16 11.33 14.25
CA CYS A 100 11.74 12.30 13.33
C CYS A 100 13.19 11.96 12.92
N LYS A 101 13.94 11.27 13.78
CA LYS A 101 15.35 10.89 13.56
C LYS A 101 15.52 9.48 12.98
N THR A 102 14.43 8.79 12.64
CA THR A 102 14.46 7.45 12.02
C THR A 102 13.96 7.55 10.58
N PRO A 103 14.84 7.76 9.58
CA PRO A 103 14.43 8.00 8.19
C PRO A 103 13.62 6.87 7.55
N SER A 104 13.86 5.62 7.98
CA SER A 104 13.14 4.44 7.51
C SER A 104 11.63 4.51 7.75
N LEU A 105 11.16 5.25 8.76
CA LEU A 105 9.72 5.43 9.01
C LEU A 105 9.04 6.31 7.94
N TRP A 106 9.82 7.11 7.22
CA TRP A 106 9.35 8.10 6.25
C TRP A 106 9.70 7.70 4.81
N ARG A 107 10.24 6.50 4.59
CA ARG A 107 10.68 6.07 3.25
C ARG A 107 9.56 5.58 2.34
N ALA A 108 8.32 5.51 2.82
CA ALA A 108 7.16 5.13 2.02
C ALA A 108 5.99 6.07 2.32
N ILE A 109 5.17 6.43 1.33
CA ILE A 109 4.04 7.37 1.49
C ILE A 109 2.89 7.07 0.53
N GLU A 110 1.68 7.02 1.07
CA GLU A 110 0.43 6.87 0.30
C GLU A 110 -0.36 8.18 0.31
N LEU A 111 -0.65 8.67 -0.89
CA LEU A 111 -1.38 9.90 -1.18
C LEU A 111 -2.72 9.51 -1.79
N HIS A 112 -3.74 9.36 -0.93
CA HIS A 112 -5.09 8.94 -1.30
C HIS A 112 -6.08 10.13 -1.24
N PRO A 113 -7.17 10.16 -2.04
CA PRO A 113 -8.16 11.25 -2.01
C PRO A 113 -8.75 11.55 -0.62
N SER A 114 -8.87 10.55 0.25
CA SER A 114 -9.30 10.70 1.66
C SER A 114 -8.38 11.58 2.53
N VAL A 115 -7.30 12.13 1.96
CA VAL A 115 -6.63 13.35 2.41
C VAL A 115 -7.60 14.54 2.56
N HIS A 116 -8.88 14.44 2.16
CA HIS A 116 -9.99 15.36 2.52
C HIS A 116 -10.08 15.76 4.02
N ARG A 117 -9.38 15.08 4.94
CA ARG A 117 -9.21 15.56 6.33
C ARG A 117 -8.28 16.77 6.46
N LEU A 118 -7.44 17.05 5.47
CA LEU A 118 -6.63 18.25 5.37
C LEU A 118 -7.43 19.32 4.65
N SER A 119 -7.55 20.48 5.28
CA SER A 119 -8.49 21.54 4.94
C SER A 119 -8.14 22.27 3.63
N ASN A 120 -6.90 22.14 3.13
CA ASN A 120 -6.45 22.75 1.87
C ASN A 120 -5.15 22.10 1.31
N LEU A 121 -4.85 22.38 0.03
CA LEU A 121 -3.67 21.89 -0.70
C LEU A 121 -2.34 22.29 -0.03
N GLY A 122 -2.25 23.49 0.54
CA GLY A 122 -1.03 24.01 1.16
C GLY A 122 -0.56 23.18 2.35
N GLU A 123 -1.49 22.75 3.21
CA GLU A 123 -1.21 21.84 4.33
C GLU A 123 -0.66 20.50 3.83
N THR A 124 -1.25 19.96 2.76
CA THR A 124 -0.81 18.69 2.15
C THR A 124 0.62 18.80 1.63
N LEU A 125 0.93 19.84 0.87
CA LEU A 125 2.27 20.09 0.35
C LEU A 125 3.30 20.31 1.47
N SER A 126 2.93 21.02 2.55
CA SER A 126 3.78 21.19 3.73
C SER A 126 4.10 19.86 4.42
N LEU A 127 3.13 18.95 4.51
CA LEU A 127 3.35 17.62 5.08
C LEU A 127 4.22 16.76 4.18
N ILE A 128 4.00 16.77 2.85
CA ILE A 128 4.86 16.06 1.89
C ILE A 128 6.31 16.56 1.98
N ALA A 129 6.52 17.87 2.09
CA ALA A 129 7.85 18.45 2.27
C ALA A 129 8.52 17.95 3.57
N LYS A 130 7.78 17.96 4.69
CA LYS A 130 8.28 17.44 5.98
C LYS A 130 8.59 15.95 5.91
N TRP A 131 7.73 15.16 5.26
CA TRP A 131 7.91 13.73 5.06
C TRP A 131 9.18 13.45 4.24
N SER A 132 9.33 14.18 3.14
CA SER A 132 10.47 14.04 2.23
C SER A 132 11.79 14.47 2.87
N ALA A 133 11.76 15.47 3.77
CA ALA A 133 12.93 15.86 4.56
C ALA A 133 13.31 14.78 5.59
N ARG A 134 12.33 14.19 6.29
CA ARG A 134 12.57 13.17 7.31
C ARG A 134 13.06 11.84 6.72
N SER A 135 12.69 11.51 5.48
CA SER A 135 13.19 10.32 4.80
C SER A 135 14.68 10.38 4.45
N GLY A 136 15.32 11.56 4.55
CA GLY A 136 16.75 11.74 4.36
C GLY A 136 17.22 11.29 2.97
N HIS A 137 18.11 10.30 2.93
CA HIS A 137 18.61 9.70 1.68
C HIS A 137 18.00 8.33 1.38
N SER A 138 16.97 7.91 2.15
CA SER A 138 16.36 6.59 1.98
C SER A 138 15.68 6.46 0.62
N PRO A 139 15.72 5.25 0.01
CA PRO A 139 14.93 4.98 -1.19
C PRO A 139 13.43 5.04 -0.90
N LEU A 140 12.68 5.68 -1.79
CA LEU A 140 11.29 6.05 -1.59
C LEU A 140 10.33 5.08 -2.28
N SER A 141 9.27 4.69 -1.57
CA SER A 141 8.08 4.06 -2.13
C SER A 141 6.93 5.06 -2.12
N ILE A 142 6.37 5.37 -3.28
CA ILE A 142 5.32 6.38 -3.42
C ILE A 142 4.12 5.73 -4.10
N ARG A 143 2.96 5.84 -3.45
CA ARG A 143 1.67 5.50 -4.05
C ARG A 143 0.79 6.74 -4.09
N MET A 144 0.30 7.09 -5.26
CA MET A 144 -0.52 8.26 -5.49
C MET A 144 -1.76 7.89 -6.27
N GLU A 145 -2.92 8.18 -5.68
CA GLU A 145 -4.22 7.99 -6.33
C GLU A 145 -4.86 9.34 -6.64
N CYS A 146 -4.85 9.69 -7.93
CA CYS A 146 -5.33 10.95 -8.46
C CYS A 146 -6.74 10.78 -9.04
N ARG A 147 -7.77 10.95 -8.20
CA ARG A 147 -9.16 11.10 -8.68
C ARG A 147 -9.46 12.57 -8.98
N ARG A 148 -10.44 12.81 -9.87
CA ARG A 148 -10.83 14.12 -10.47
C ARG A 148 -11.05 15.31 -9.50
N GLN A 149 -11.01 15.10 -8.18
CA GLN A 149 -11.32 16.10 -7.15
C GLN A 149 -10.10 16.81 -6.56
N PHE A 150 -8.88 16.43 -6.93
CA PHE A 150 -7.63 17.05 -6.43
C PHE A 150 -6.83 17.68 -7.57
N ASP A 151 -5.88 18.56 -7.26
CA ASP A 151 -4.82 19.00 -8.19
C ASP A 151 -3.63 18.03 -8.11
N PRO A 152 -3.60 16.95 -8.91
CA PRO A 152 -2.52 15.97 -8.87
C PRO A 152 -1.20 16.52 -9.36
N ILE A 153 -1.23 17.58 -10.17
CA ILE A 153 -0.03 18.17 -10.78
C ILE A 153 0.82 18.78 -9.68
N SER A 154 0.23 19.63 -8.82
CA SER A 154 0.95 20.27 -7.71
C SER A 154 1.56 19.28 -6.73
N ILE A 155 0.82 18.24 -6.33
CA ILE A 155 1.34 17.19 -5.44
C ILE A 155 2.51 16.47 -6.10
N PHE A 156 2.34 15.99 -7.34
CA PHE A 156 3.39 15.21 -7.98
C PHE A 156 4.63 16.06 -8.25
N THR A 157 4.44 17.32 -8.66
CA THR A 157 5.53 18.30 -8.86
C THR A 157 6.37 18.47 -7.61
N SER A 158 5.76 18.43 -6.42
CA SER A 158 6.50 18.48 -5.14
C SER A 158 7.38 17.25 -4.87
N LEU A 159 7.08 16.11 -5.52
CA LEU A 159 7.83 14.86 -5.36
C LEU A 159 8.97 14.73 -6.37
N ILE A 160 8.86 15.35 -7.55
CA ILE A 160 9.86 15.30 -8.64
C ILE A 160 11.29 15.62 -8.17
N PRO A 161 11.55 16.60 -7.28
CA PRO A 161 12.90 16.86 -6.75
C PRO A 161 13.56 15.66 -6.07
N HIS A 162 12.78 14.66 -5.67
CA HIS A 162 13.26 13.46 -4.97
C HIS A 162 13.31 12.22 -5.87
N ARG A 163 13.09 12.34 -7.19
CA ARG A 163 13.02 11.21 -8.14
C ARG A 163 14.25 10.31 -8.17
N ALA A 164 15.44 10.85 -7.88
CA ALA A 164 16.67 10.07 -7.83
C ALA A 164 16.63 8.98 -6.74
N ARG A 165 15.74 9.15 -5.75
CA ARG A 165 15.54 8.22 -4.63
C ARG A 165 14.37 7.27 -4.84
N TRP A 166 13.56 7.41 -5.90
CA TRP A 166 12.37 6.57 -6.08
C TRP A 166 12.78 5.13 -6.39
N GLU A 167 12.28 4.20 -5.58
CA GLU A 167 12.51 2.75 -5.72
C GLU A 167 11.23 2.02 -6.16
N HIS A 168 10.07 2.43 -5.61
CA HIS A 168 8.77 1.92 -6.00
C HIS A 168 7.82 3.09 -6.28
N LEU A 169 7.19 3.09 -7.45
CA LEU A 169 6.29 4.15 -7.87
C LEU A 169 4.97 3.55 -8.34
N ASN A 170 3.86 3.97 -7.73
CA ASN A 170 2.51 3.60 -8.12
C ASN A 170 1.69 4.86 -8.34
N LEU A 171 1.34 5.11 -9.60
CA LEU A 171 0.60 6.28 -10.03
C LEU A 171 -0.71 5.83 -10.68
N ASN A 172 -1.81 6.34 -10.13
CA ASN A 172 -3.14 6.14 -10.67
C ASN A 172 -3.71 7.48 -11.08
N PHE A 173 -3.74 7.74 -12.40
CA PHE A 173 -4.17 9.00 -12.99
C PHE A 173 -5.56 8.86 -13.61
N GLY A 174 -6.51 9.69 -13.15
CA GLY A 174 -7.83 9.79 -13.77
C GLY A 174 -7.84 10.30 -15.23
N SER A 175 -6.73 10.87 -15.73
CA SER A 175 -6.56 11.34 -17.11
C SER A 175 -5.12 11.13 -17.59
N GLY A 176 -4.93 10.72 -18.84
CA GLY A 176 -3.60 10.59 -19.47
C GLY A 176 -2.87 11.92 -19.68
N SER A 177 -3.59 13.04 -19.70
CA SER A 177 -3.00 14.38 -19.84
C SER A 177 -2.05 14.75 -18.70
N TYR A 178 -2.28 14.20 -17.50
CA TYR A 178 -1.39 14.45 -16.37
C TYR A 178 0.01 13.93 -16.64
N ILE A 179 0.17 12.87 -17.43
CA ILE A 179 1.48 12.24 -17.65
C ILE A 179 2.43 13.14 -18.43
N GLN A 180 1.91 13.96 -19.35
CA GLN A 180 2.70 14.90 -20.13
C GLN A 180 3.24 16.06 -19.28
N THR A 181 2.58 16.40 -18.18
CA THR A 181 3.01 17.48 -17.27
C THR A 181 4.13 17.08 -16.30
N LEU A 182 4.59 15.82 -16.35
CA LEU A 182 5.40 15.24 -15.28
C LEU A 182 6.93 15.40 -15.41
N ASP A 183 7.45 16.08 -16.44
CA ASP A 183 8.90 16.27 -16.68
C ASP A 183 9.70 14.97 -16.43
N ILE A 184 9.20 13.87 -17.02
CA ILE A 184 9.71 12.51 -16.82
C ILE A 184 11.05 12.27 -17.53
N ASP A 185 11.52 13.23 -18.32
CA ASP A 185 12.71 13.14 -19.17
C ASP A 185 14.03 12.95 -18.39
N ARG A 186 13.99 12.98 -17.06
CA ARG A 186 15.17 12.81 -16.21
C ARG A 186 15.25 11.42 -15.58
N PRO A 187 16.47 10.88 -15.40
CA PRO A 187 16.66 9.52 -14.93
C PRO A 187 16.12 9.26 -13.54
N MET A 188 15.58 8.06 -13.36
CA MET A 188 15.15 7.48 -12.09
C MET A 188 16.01 6.25 -11.79
N PRO A 189 17.26 6.44 -11.32
CA PRO A 189 18.29 5.41 -11.28
C PRO A 189 18.00 4.25 -10.32
N LEU A 190 17.19 4.48 -9.28
CA LEU A 190 16.85 3.47 -8.27
C LEU A 190 15.53 2.76 -8.50
N LEU A 191 14.77 3.13 -9.54
CA LEU A 191 13.41 2.63 -9.72
C LEU A 191 13.42 1.14 -10.08
N ARG A 192 12.84 0.30 -9.20
CA ARG A 192 12.73 -1.15 -9.36
C ARG A 192 11.34 -1.59 -9.77
N SER A 193 10.31 -0.87 -9.32
CA SER A 193 8.91 -1.19 -9.56
C SER A 193 8.12 0.03 -10.02
N LEU A 194 7.38 -0.12 -11.11
CA LEU A 194 6.49 0.90 -11.66
C LEU A 194 5.08 0.35 -11.82
N THR A 195 4.09 1.03 -11.26
CA THR A 195 2.67 0.78 -11.51
C THR A 195 2.04 2.04 -12.07
N LEU A 196 1.45 1.92 -13.26
CA LEU A 196 0.77 3.00 -13.95
C LEU A 196 -0.66 2.58 -14.25
N THR A 197 -1.62 3.35 -13.74
CA THR A 197 -3.04 3.20 -14.06
C THR A 197 -3.52 4.47 -14.72
N VAL A 198 -4.05 4.36 -15.94
CA VAL A 198 -4.53 5.51 -16.70
C VAL A 198 -5.93 5.18 -17.23
N TRP A 199 -6.90 6.02 -16.90
CA TRP A 199 -8.32 5.76 -17.21
C TRP A 199 -8.78 6.31 -18.55
N ASP A 200 -8.07 7.29 -19.12
CA ASP A 200 -8.47 8.03 -20.33
C ASP A 200 -7.25 8.36 -21.24
N ALA A 201 -6.43 7.35 -21.52
CA ALA A 201 -5.07 7.49 -22.08
C ALA A 201 -5.02 7.50 -23.62
N VAL A 202 -6.02 8.04 -24.31
CA VAL A 202 -6.05 7.94 -25.78
C VAL A 202 -4.88 8.71 -26.40
N GLY A 203 -3.89 7.97 -26.91
CA GLY A 203 -2.92 8.46 -27.89
C GLY A 203 -1.77 9.34 -27.37
N THR A 204 -1.50 9.39 -26.06
CA THR A 204 -0.34 10.13 -25.55
C THR A 204 0.90 9.23 -25.45
N PRO A 205 1.90 9.38 -26.34
CA PRO A 205 3.15 8.65 -26.20
C PRO A 205 3.87 9.14 -24.94
N LEU A 206 4.45 8.21 -24.20
CA LEU A 206 5.21 8.53 -22.99
C LEU A 206 6.69 8.59 -23.33
N PRO A 207 7.44 9.55 -22.75
CA PRO A 207 8.85 9.71 -23.04
C PRO A 207 9.64 8.46 -22.62
N LEU A 208 10.79 8.27 -23.26
CA LEU A 208 11.74 7.23 -22.88
C LEU A 208 12.18 7.47 -21.43
N LEU A 209 11.91 6.49 -20.59
CA LEU A 209 12.29 6.51 -19.18
C LEU A 209 13.68 5.91 -18.99
N GLU A 210 14.63 6.69 -18.50
CA GLU A 210 15.93 6.17 -18.05
C GLU A 210 15.78 5.53 -16.65
N VAL A 211 15.47 4.24 -16.64
CA VAL A 211 15.18 3.43 -15.45
C VAL A 211 15.99 2.11 -15.44
N PRO A 212 17.32 2.17 -15.23
CA PRO A 212 18.22 1.03 -15.45
C PRO A 212 18.05 -0.14 -14.47
N LEU A 213 17.36 0.06 -13.34
CA LEU A 213 17.12 -0.98 -12.34
C LEU A 213 15.70 -1.52 -12.35
N LEU A 214 14.87 -1.13 -13.33
CA LEU A 214 13.46 -1.52 -13.40
C LEU A 214 13.31 -3.02 -13.65
N ARG A 215 12.58 -3.71 -12.77
CA ARG A 215 12.34 -5.15 -12.84
C ARG A 215 10.86 -5.52 -12.91
N THR A 216 10.02 -4.71 -12.27
CA THR A 216 8.59 -4.96 -12.14
C THR A 216 7.78 -3.83 -12.75
N VAL A 217 6.88 -4.17 -13.67
CA VAL A 217 5.97 -3.21 -14.31
C VAL A 217 4.54 -3.70 -14.23
N VAL A 218 3.63 -2.83 -13.82
CA VAL A 218 2.19 -3.04 -13.84
C VAL A 218 1.56 -1.90 -14.63
N ILE A 219 0.90 -2.21 -15.75
CA ILE A 219 0.23 -1.24 -16.59
C ILE A 219 -1.25 -1.59 -16.63
N ASN A 220 -2.08 -0.67 -16.15
CA ASN A 220 -3.53 -0.77 -16.18
C ASN A 220 -4.05 0.28 -17.15
N ASP A 221 -4.33 -0.14 -18.38
CA ASP A 221 -4.58 0.79 -19.47
C ASP A 221 -5.91 0.51 -20.17
N GLN A 222 -6.73 1.53 -20.43
CA GLN A 222 -7.97 1.39 -21.23
C GLN A 222 -7.79 1.80 -22.70
N GLY A 223 -6.62 2.35 -23.08
CA GLY A 223 -6.30 2.80 -24.43
C GLY A 223 -4.79 2.99 -24.59
N SER A 224 -4.18 2.16 -25.44
CA SER A 224 -2.72 1.95 -25.56
C SER A 224 -1.85 3.20 -25.37
N PRO A 225 -1.15 3.39 -24.23
CA PRO A 225 -0.05 4.31 -24.13
C PRO A 225 1.13 3.67 -24.85
N SER A 226 1.72 4.42 -25.77
CA SER A 226 3.01 4.08 -26.36
C SER A 226 4.10 4.33 -25.31
N LEU A 227 4.20 3.43 -24.33
CA LEU A 227 5.23 3.48 -23.28
C LEU A 227 6.52 2.89 -23.82
N VAL A 228 7.59 3.69 -23.82
CA VAL A 228 8.92 3.22 -24.17
C VAL A 228 9.68 2.92 -22.88
N LEU A 229 9.66 1.65 -22.48
CA LEU A 229 10.39 1.14 -21.33
C LEU A 229 11.52 0.21 -21.79
N PRO A 230 12.57 0.02 -20.96
CA PRO A 230 13.55 -1.03 -21.18
C PRO A 230 12.92 -2.42 -20.88
N TRP A 231 12.09 -2.93 -21.80
CA TRP A 231 11.34 -4.17 -21.63
C TRP A 231 12.23 -5.39 -21.38
N SER A 232 13.41 -5.41 -22.00
CA SER A 232 14.34 -6.54 -22.00
C SER A 232 14.94 -6.89 -20.63
N GLN A 233 14.97 -5.95 -19.67
CA GLN A 233 15.49 -6.20 -18.32
C GLN A 233 14.41 -6.57 -17.30
N LEU A 234 13.13 -6.54 -17.69
CA LEU A 234 12.00 -6.84 -16.80
C LEU A 234 11.94 -8.33 -16.46
N THR A 235 11.64 -8.61 -15.19
CA THR A 235 11.45 -9.98 -14.67
C THR A 235 9.98 -10.26 -14.35
N SER A 236 9.20 -9.22 -14.03
CA SER A 236 7.77 -9.33 -13.74
C SER A 236 7.00 -8.27 -14.52
N LEU A 237 6.02 -8.69 -15.32
CA LEU A 237 5.15 -7.81 -16.10
C LEU A 237 3.69 -8.13 -15.85
N THR A 238 2.90 -7.12 -15.53
CA THR A 238 1.44 -7.20 -15.47
C THR A 238 0.84 -6.20 -16.46
N LEU A 239 0.11 -6.72 -17.43
CA LEU A 239 -0.62 -5.91 -18.41
C LEU A 239 -2.12 -6.13 -18.21
N ARG A 240 -2.85 -5.08 -17.84
CA ARG A 240 -4.30 -5.15 -17.68
C ARG A 240 -5.03 -4.30 -18.69
N ARG A 241 -6.15 -4.87 -19.17
CA ARG A 241 -7.01 -4.28 -20.20
C ARG A 241 -6.17 -3.90 -21.43
N THR A 242 -5.26 -4.78 -21.84
CA THR A 242 -4.38 -4.55 -22.98
C THR A 242 -4.83 -5.34 -24.20
N HIS A 243 -4.76 -4.71 -25.37
CA HIS A 243 -5.04 -5.40 -26.63
C HIS A 243 -3.99 -6.50 -26.89
N PRO A 244 -4.40 -7.72 -27.30
CA PRO A 244 -3.48 -8.84 -27.56
C PRO A 244 -2.28 -8.54 -28.48
N GLY A 245 -2.46 -7.75 -29.55
CA GLY A 245 -1.39 -7.40 -30.48
C GLY A 245 -0.35 -6.45 -29.87
N ALA A 246 -0.79 -5.47 -29.08
CA ALA A 246 0.09 -4.60 -28.31
C ALA A 246 0.85 -5.41 -27.24
N CYS A 247 0.14 -6.33 -26.56
CA CYS A 247 0.74 -7.26 -25.60
C CYS A 247 1.85 -8.09 -26.24
N LEU A 248 1.60 -8.74 -27.39
CA LEU A 248 2.62 -9.53 -28.10
C LEU A 248 3.83 -8.69 -28.52
N SER A 249 3.62 -7.43 -28.90
CA SER A 249 4.72 -6.52 -29.26
C SER A 249 5.62 -6.25 -28.06
N ILE A 250 5.05 -5.98 -26.88
CA ILE A 250 5.78 -5.80 -25.62
C ILE A 250 6.51 -7.09 -25.22
N LEU A 251 5.81 -8.23 -25.26
CA LEU A 251 6.38 -9.53 -24.88
C LEU A 251 7.56 -9.94 -25.78
N ARG A 252 7.57 -9.51 -27.05
CA ARG A 252 8.69 -9.76 -27.97
C ARG A 252 9.99 -9.10 -27.50
N GLU A 253 9.91 -7.97 -26.83
CA GLU A 253 11.08 -7.25 -26.31
C GLU A 253 11.49 -7.73 -24.91
N ALA A 254 10.56 -8.30 -24.14
CA ALA A 254 10.71 -8.67 -22.73
C ALA A 254 11.30 -10.08 -22.50
N SER A 255 12.48 -10.34 -23.06
CA SER A 255 13.10 -11.68 -23.08
C SER A 255 13.53 -12.26 -21.71
N GLN A 256 13.71 -11.43 -20.67
CA GLN A 256 14.12 -11.86 -19.33
C GLN A 256 12.96 -12.09 -18.35
N LEU A 257 11.71 -12.08 -18.84
CA LEU A 257 10.54 -12.30 -18.02
C LEU A 257 10.56 -13.67 -17.34
N LEU A 258 10.27 -13.66 -16.04
CA LEU A 258 10.04 -14.85 -15.20
C LEU A 258 8.56 -15.00 -14.88
N GLU A 259 7.88 -13.88 -14.63
CA GLU A 259 6.46 -13.84 -14.30
C GLU A 259 5.70 -12.86 -15.19
N CYS A 260 4.58 -13.31 -15.75
CA CYS A 260 3.72 -12.49 -16.59
C CYS A 260 2.26 -12.67 -16.17
N ARG A 261 1.55 -11.56 -15.93
CA ARG A 261 0.12 -11.52 -15.65
C ARG A 261 -0.59 -10.68 -16.71
N LEU A 262 -1.65 -11.22 -17.29
CA LEU A 262 -2.33 -10.63 -18.43
C LEU A 262 -3.83 -10.56 -18.18
N HIS A 263 -4.43 -9.41 -18.46
CA HIS A 263 -5.86 -9.27 -18.67
C HIS A 263 -6.08 -8.66 -20.05
N LEU A 264 -6.47 -9.50 -20.99
CA LEU A 264 -6.66 -9.14 -22.38
C LEU A 264 -8.15 -8.87 -22.67
N TRP A 265 -8.42 -7.94 -23.59
CA TRP A 265 -9.74 -7.72 -24.16
C TRP A 265 -9.66 -7.85 -25.68
N SER A 266 -10.69 -8.38 -26.32
CA SER A 266 -10.67 -8.67 -27.74
C SER A 266 -11.78 -7.92 -28.49
N GLN A 267 -11.40 -6.90 -29.24
CA GLN A 267 -12.15 -6.52 -30.44
C GLN A 267 -11.59 -7.33 -31.60
N ARG A 268 -12.44 -8.00 -32.40
CA ARG A 268 -12.11 -8.90 -33.53
C ARG A 268 -11.11 -8.28 -34.51
N THR A 269 -9.85 -8.28 -34.15
CA THR A 269 -8.75 -7.69 -34.91
C THR A 269 -7.66 -8.75 -35.01
N PRO A 270 -7.09 -8.96 -36.20
CA PRO A 270 -6.07 -9.99 -36.37
C PRO A 270 -4.87 -9.69 -35.46
N LEU A 271 -4.34 -10.72 -34.83
CA LEU A 271 -3.06 -10.63 -34.15
C LEU A 271 -1.98 -10.43 -35.20
N GLY A 272 -1.43 -9.22 -35.30
CA GLY A 272 -0.28 -8.95 -36.14
C GLY A 272 0.98 -9.52 -35.47
N GLY A 273 1.67 -10.45 -36.15
CA GLY A 273 3.07 -10.75 -35.86
C GLY A 273 3.42 -12.23 -35.66
N GLY A 274 4.68 -12.53 -35.93
CA GLY A 274 5.27 -13.86 -35.78
C GLY A 274 5.49 -14.28 -34.31
N ALA A 275 5.94 -15.52 -34.15
CA ALA A 275 6.11 -16.18 -32.87
C ALA A 275 6.97 -15.36 -31.87
N VAL A 276 6.51 -15.29 -30.64
CA VAL A 276 7.17 -14.64 -29.50
C VAL A 276 7.71 -15.72 -28.58
N VAL A 277 9.03 -15.72 -28.39
CA VAL A 277 9.74 -16.69 -27.55
C VAL A 277 10.09 -16.03 -26.22
N LEU A 278 9.61 -16.61 -25.12
CA LEU A 278 9.90 -16.16 -23.76
C LEU A 278 10.68 -17.27 -23.03
N PRO A 279 12.02 -17.29 -23.17
CA PRO A 279 12.84 -18.45 -22.83
C PRO A 279 12.92 -18.72 -21.31
N ARG A 280 12.69 -17.70 -20.48
CA ARG A 280 12.83 -17.79 -19.01
C ARG A 280 11.51 -17.72 -18.27
N LEU A 281 10.38 -17.61 -18.97
CA LEU A 281 9.08 -17.42 -18.33
C LEU A 281 8.69 -18.66 -17.56
N GLU A 282 8.60 -18.56 -16.23
CA GLU A 282 8.23 -19.64 -15.33
C GLU A 282 6.74 -19.61 -14.97
N SER A 283 6.13 -18.42 -14.94
CA SER A 283 4.74 -18.23 -14.51
C SER A 283 3.97 -17.33 -15.48
N LEU A 284 2.90 -17.86 -16.07
CA LEU A 284 1.96 -17.12 -16.92
C LEU A 284 0.57 -17.18 -16.32
N VAL A 285 -0.02 -16.02 -16.06
CA VAL A 285 -1.34 -15.89 -15.44
C VAL A 285 -2.24 -15.04 -16.31
N PHE A 286 -3.42 -15.56 -16.61
CA PHE A 286 -4.49 -14.80 -17.22
C PHE A 286 -5.55 -14.48 -16.16
N GLU A 287 -5.94 -13.22 -16.04
CA GLU A 287 -6.97 -12.80 -15.09
C GLU A 287 -8.36 -13.32 -15.48
N ARG A 288 -9.25 -13.45 -14.50
CA ARG A 288 -10.52 -14.21 -14.58
C ARG A 288 -11.41 -13.85 -15.78
N ASP A 289 -11.50 -12.57 -16.12
CA ASP A 289 -12.39 -12.07 -17.18
C ASP A 289 -11.65 -11.81 -18.50
N SER A 290 -10.43 -12.35 -18.65
CA SER A 290 -9.61 -12.15 -19.84
C SER A 290 -10.20 -12.88 -21.05
N GLU A 291 -10.42 -12.15 -22.15
CA GLU A 291 -10.84 -12.69 -23.45
C GLU A 291 -9.62 -13.17 -24.24
N VAL A 292 -9.03 -14.29 -23.80
CA VAL A 292 -7.84 -14.83 -24.49
C VAL A 292 -8.30 -15.61 -25.71
N CYS A 293 -7.72 -15.30 -26.87
CA CYS A 293 -8.01 -15.99 -28.13
C CYS A 293 -6.96 -17.06 -28.43
N ARG A 294 -7.34 -18.06 -29.22
CA ARG A 294 -6.48 -19.17 -29.63
C ARG A 294 -5.20 -18.70 -30.33
N GLU A 295 -5.33 -17.70 -31.19
CA GLU A 295 -4.23 -17.10 -31.96
C GLU A 295 -3.12 -16.57 -31.04
N PHE A 296 -3.45 -16.19 -29.79
CA PHE A 296 -2.48 -15.70 -28.82
C PHE A 296 -1.55 -16.82 -28.35
N PHE A 297 -2.09 -18.00 -28.03
CA PHE A 297 -1.29 -19.17 -27.69
C PHE A 297 -0.49 -19.70 -28.88
N GLU A 298 -1.06 -19.64 -30.08
CA GLU A 298 -0.34 -19.99 -31.31
C GLU A 298 0.85 -19.06 -31.59
N SER A 299 0.83 -17.85 -31.05
CA SER A 299 1.93 -16.88 -31.17
C SER A 299 2.99 -17.04 -30.09
N LEU A 300 2.72 -17.74 -28.98
CA LEU A 300 3.66 -17.85 -27.85
C LEU A 300 4.48 -19.14 -27.88
N VAL A 301 5.72 -19.05 -27.40
CA VAL A 301 6.62 -20.18 -27.13
C VAL A 301 7.33 -19.94 -25.78
N THR A 302 7.05 -20.77 -24.79
CA THR A 302 7.45 -20.55 -23.37
C THR A 302 8.13 -21.79 -22.77
N PRO A 303 9.37 -22.12 -23.18
CA PRO A 303 9.98 -23.42 -22.86
C PRO A 303 10.22 -23.66 -21.35
N ALA A 304 10.42 -22.61 -20.56
CA ALA A 304 10.64 -22.71 -19.12
C ALA A 304 9.37 -22.68 -18.27
N LEU A 305 8.18 -22.69 -18.88
CA LEU A 305 6.91 -22.48 -18.16
C LEU A 305 6.62 -23.63 -17.19
N ARG A 306 6.38 -23.26 -15.92
CA ARG A 306 6.06 -24.18 -14.82
C ARG A 306 4.65 -23.97 -14.28
N ARG A 307 4.19 -22.73 -14.25
CA ARG A 307 2.89 -22.34 -13.72
C ARG A 307 2.06 -21.65 -14.79
N LEU A 308 0.87 -22.19 -15.06
CA LEU A 308 -0.11 -21.59 -15.96
C LEU A 308 -1.43 -21.40 -15.20
N GLU A 309 -1.96 -20.19 -15.22
CA GLU A 309 -3.28 -19.86 -14.66
C GLU A 309 -4.18 -19.30 -15.75
N LEU A 310 -5.37 -19.88 -15.91
CA LEU A 310 -6.31 -19.62 -17.00
C LEU A 310 -7.70 -19.23 -16.47
N PRO A 311 -8.45 -18.39 -17.20
CA PRO A 311 -9.83 -18.09 -16.88
C PRO A 311 -10.76 -19.25 -17.24
N GLU A 312 -11.98 -19.22 -16.70
CA GLU A 312 -13.03 -20.23 -16.94
C GLU A 312 -13.30 -20.50 -18.43
N ALA A 313 -13.14 -19.47 -19.26
CA ALA A 313 -13.35 -19.55 -20.70
C ALA A 313 -12.58 -20.71 -21.36
N PHE A 314 -11.45 -21.16 -20.79
CA PHE A 314 -10.58 -22.24 -21.30
C PHE A 314 -10.99 -23.66 -20.94
N LEU A 315 -12.17 -23.84 -20.35
CA LEU A 315 -12.71 -25.17 -20.02
C LEU A 315 -13.47 -25.83 -21.18
N ARG A 316 -13.59 -25.18 -22.35
CA ARG A 316 -14.30 -25.77 -23.50
C ARG A 316 -13.43 -26.83 -24.18
N PRO A 317 -14.02 -27.86 -24.81
CA PRO A 317 -13.26 -28.95 -25.44
C PRO A 317 -12.24 -28.48 -26.50
N HIS A 318 -12.55 -27.42 -27.27
CA HIS A 318 -11.65 -26.88 -28.28
C HIS A 318 -10.39 -26.21 -27.68
N ASP A 319 -10.53 -25.62 -26.49
CA ASP A 319 -9.44 -24.93 -25.81
C ASP A 319 -8.46 -25.92 -25.18
N VAL A 320 -8.95 -27.09 -24.77
CA VAL A 320 -8.10 -28.21 -24.30
C VAL A 320 -7.10 -28.63 -25.38
N GLU A 321 -7.55 -28.81 -26.62
CA GLU A 321 -6.67 -29.19 -27.73
C GLU A 321 -5.70 -28.06 -28.10
N THR A 322 -6.16 -26.81 -28.04
CA THR A 322 -5.30 -25.63 -28.22
C THR A 322 -4.18 -25.59 -27.18
N LEU A 323 -4.49 -25.85 -25.91
CA LEU A 323 -3.50 -25.88 -24.83
C LEU A 323 -2.53 -27.05 -24.95
N LYS A 324 -2.99 -28.24 -25.34
CA LYS A 324 -2.10 -29.38 -25.64
C LYS A 324 -1.13 -29.04 -26.77
N ALA A 325 -1.63 -28.44 -27.86
CA ALA A 325 -0.80 -28.00 -28.97
C ALA A 325 0.23 -26.95 -28.50
N TYR A 326 -0.17 -25.99 -27.67
CA TYR A 326 0.72 -24.99 -27.08
C TYR A 326 1.81 -25.60 -26.19
N ILE A 327 1.45 -26.53 -25.28
CA ILE A 327 2.41 -27.21 -24.39
C ILE A 327 3.41 -28.00 -25.22
N SER A 328 2.93 -28.76 -26.21
CA SER A 328 3.78 -29.54 -27.11
C SER A 328 4.70 -28.63 -27.94
N LYS A 329 4.19 -27.51 -28.46
CA LYS A 329 4.96 -26.53 -29.23
C LYS A 329 6.03 -25.84 -28.38
N SER A 330 5.69 -25.49 -27.15
CA SER A 330 6.61 -24.82 -26.22
C SER A 330 7.65 -25.76 -25.63
N GLY A 331 7.38 -27.07 -25.61
CA GLY A 331 8.26 -28.07 -24.99
C GLY A 331 8.35 -27.90 -23.46
N CYS A 332 7.37 -27.24 -22.85
CA CYS A 332 7.40 -26.91 -21.43
C CYS A 332 6.86 -28.06 -20.56
N THR A 333 7.34 -28.12 -19.32
CA THR A 333 6.89 -29.09 -18.32
C THR A 333 6.14 -28.38 -17.20
N LEU A 334 4.82 -28.26 -17.38
CA LEU A 334 3.96 -27.62 -16.39
C LEU A 334 3.93 -28.42 -15.08
N GLN A 335 4.21 -27.73 -13.97
CA GLN A 335 4.13 -28.25 -12.60
C GLN A 335 2.77 -27.93 -11.97
N SER A 336 2.19 -26.80 -12.35
CA SER A 336 0.91 -26.31 -11.83
C SER A 336 0.06 -25.70 -12.94
N LEU A 337 -1.19 -26.18 -13.04
CA LEU A 337 -2.23 -25.61 -13.88
C LEU A 337 -3.40 -25.19 -12.99
N ARG A 338 -3.70 -23.90 -12.97
CA ARG A 338 -4.81 -23.33 -12.18
C ARG A 338 -5.88 -22.80 -13.12
N VAL A 339 -7.14 -23.08 -12.81
CA VAL A 339 -8.28 -22.49 -13.51
C VAL A 339 -9.09 -21.67 -12.51
N THR A 340 -9.25 -20.37 -12.77
CA THR A 340 -10.07 -19.47 -11.95
C THR A 340 -11.53 -19.57 -12.37
N ALA A 341 -12.24 -20.58 -11.85
CA ALA A 341 -13.60 -20.93 -12.25
C ALA A 341 -14.32 -21.81 -11.23
N LEU A 342 -15.64 -21.68 -11.15
CA LEU A 342 -16.57 -22.67 -10.59
C LEU A 342 -16.85 -23.76 -11.63
N ALA A 343 -15.82 -24.51 -12.02
CA ALA A 343 -15.98 -25.61 -12.95
C ALA A 343 -16.88 -26.71 -12.36
N SER A 344 -17.85 -27.21 -13.14
CA SER A 344 -18.62 -28.40 -12.74
C SER A 344 -17.69 -29.59 -12.49
N LEU A 345 -18.06 -30.50 -11.59
CA LEU A 345 -17.25 -31.68 -11.28
C LEU A 345 -16.88 -32.49 -12.54
N ILE A 346 -17.79 -32.56 -13.52
CA ILE A 346 -17.58 -33.24 -14.80
C ILE A 346 -16.47 -32.55 -15.61
N GLN A 347 -16.50 -31.22 -15.73
CA GLN A 347 -15.45 -30.46 -16.42
C GLN A 347 -14.10 -30.62 -15.72
N GLN A 348 -14.07 -30.59 -14.39
CA GLN A 348 -12.83 -30.81 -13.63
C GLN A 348 -12.22 -32.19 -13.91
N ILE A 349 -13.05 -33.24 -13.94
CA ILE A 349 -12.62 -34.61 -14.24
C ILE A 349 -12.09 -34.70 -15.67
N LEU A 350 -12.82 -34.18 -16.66
CA LEU A 350 -12.39 -34.18 -18.06
C LEU A 350 -11.05 -33.45 -18.24
N TYR A 351 -10.88 -32.31 -17.59
CA TYR A 351 -9.66 -31.52 -17.67
C TYR A 351 -8.46 -32.23 -17.02
N ARG A 352 -8.65 -32.82 -15.84
CA ARG A 352 -7.63 -33.65 -15.18
C ARG A 352 -7.26 -34.88 -16.01
N MET A 353 -8.22 -35.48 -16.71
CA MET A 353 -7.96 -36.59 -17.61
C MET A 353 -7.21 -36.17 -18.88
N ALA A 354 -7.44 -34.95 -19.38
CA ALA A 354 -6.74 -34.42 -20.53
C ALA A 354 -5.28 -34.03 -20.21
N PHE A 355 -4.98 -33.63 -18.97
CA PHE A 355 -3.67 -33.14 -18.53
C PHE A 355 -3.06 -33.99 -17.40
N ARG A 356 -3.12 -35.33 -17.52
CA ARG A 356 -2.62 -36.27 -16.49
C ARG A 356 -1.13 -36.11 -16.15
N SER A 357 -0.34 -35.54 -17.05
CA SER A 357 1.09 -35.30 -16.85
C SER A 357 1.40 -34.11 -15.93
N ILE A 358 0.40 -33.29 -15.59
CA ILE A 358 0.59 -32.11 -14.74
C ILE A 358 0.37 -32.51 -13.26
N PRO A 359 1.37 -32.35 -12.38
CA PRO A 359 1.27 -32.78 -10.98
C PRO A 359 0.16 -32.09 -10.18
N THR A 360 -0.03 -30.79 -10.40
CA THR A 360 -0.96 -29.97 -9.62
C THR A 360 -2.00 -29.32 -10.53
N ILE A 361 -3.26 -29.73 -10.41
CA ILE A 361 -4.40 -29.10 -11.11
C ILE A 361 -5.43 -28.62 -10.08
N THR A 362 -5.55 -27.30 -9.96
CA THR A 362 -6.44 -26.63 -9.01
C THR A 362 -7.52 -25.82 -9.72
N PHE A 363 -8.73 -25.88 -9.17
CA PHE A 363 -9.88 -25.06 -9.56
C PHE A 363 -10.20 -24.18 -8.37
N CYS A 364 -10.22 -22.86 -8.55
CA CYS A 364 -10.43 -21.92 -7.47
C CYS A 364 -11.58 -20.96 -7.79
N GLU A 365 -12.37 -20.66 -6.76
CA GLU A 365 -13.44 -19.66 -6.76
C GLU A 365 -12.96 -18.23 -6.95
#